data_AF-E9I1K8-F1
#
_entry.id   AF-E9I1K8-F1
#
_cell.length_a   1.000
_cell.length_b   1.000
_cell.length_c   1.000
_cell.angle_alpha   90.00
_cell.angle_beta   90.00
_cell.angle_gamma   90.00
#
_symmetry.space_group_name_H-M   'P 1'
#
loop_
_entity.id
_entity.type
_entity.pdbx_description
1 polymer ?
#
loop_
_entity_poly.entity_id
_entity_poly.type
_entity_poly.pdbx_seq_one_letter_code
_entity_poly.pdbx_strand_id
1 'polypeptide(L)'
;MAMKSFIDKDQSNWNELLPEAVVALSTAKQSSTGLTPLKERQEELKQKVDKKRKKARRYELGELVLVARDVRKKGKAKKFLPLYIGPYQIVNQITPVTYLIEDVPARRKKKTRRRFPAHVSQLKPFQVPHDNEWDAGPQRTKARDPPSPPRKRMRSGRQEKLPVVYYDFEIDSSPRSGKNADFLPENHGQERP
;
A
#
# COMPACT_ATOMS: atom_id res chain seq x y z
N MET A 1 -11.62 -34.56 -35.30
CA MET A 1 -11.61 -36.04 -35.25
C MET A 1 -10.16 -36.51 -35.31
N ALA A 2 -9.51 -36.78 -34.17
CA ALA A 2 -8.11 -37.25 -34.17
C ALA A 2 -7.93 -38.59 -33.46
N MET A 3 -8.59 -38.83 -32.32
CA MET A 3 -8.43 -40.10 -31.59
C MET A 3 -9.39 -41.22 -32.03
N LYS A 4 -10.52 -40.89 -32.68
CA LYS A 4 -11.55 -41.87 -33.08
C LYS A 4 -11.03 -42.95 -34.04
N SER A 5 -9.99 -42.66 -34.81
CA SER A 5 -9.35 -43.61 -35.72
C SER A 5 -8.36 -44.56 -35.04
N PHE A 6 -7.92 -44.27 -33.82
CA PHE A 6 -6.88 -45.02 -33.10
C PHE A 6 -7.42 -45.80 -31.89
N ILE A 7 -8.71 -45.67 -31.61
CA ILE A 7 -9.38 -46.38 -30.51
C ILE A 7 -9.80 -47.77 -31.01
N ASP A 8 -9.46 -48.81 -30.25
CA ASP A 8 -9.86 -50.18 -30.56
C ASP A 8 -11.39 -50.35 -30.54
N LYS A 9 -11.90 -51.39 -31.20
CA LYS A 9 -13.35 -51.67 -31.26
C LYS A 9 -13.99 -51.76 -29.87
N ASP A 10 -13.24 -52.25 -28.89
CA ASP A 10 -13.68 -52.44 -27.51
C ASP A 10 -13.46 -51.22 -26.60
N GLN A 11 -12.90 -50.13 -27.14
CA GLN A 11 -12.66 -48.86 -26.42
C GLN A 11 -11.89 -49.02 -25.10
N SER A 12 -10.92 -49.93 -25.04
CA SER A 12 -10.13 -50.22 -23.84
C SER A 12 -8.78 -49.48 -23.78
N ASN A 13 -8.27 -49.02 -24.93
CA ASN A 13 -6.93 -48.43 -25.08
C ASN A 13 -6.85 -46.89 -24.95
N TRP A 14 -7.98 -46.20 -24.75
CA TRP A 14 -8.04 -44.72 -24.77
C TRP A 14 -7.17 -44.06 -23.71
N ASN A 15 -7.00 -44.68 -22.54
CA ASN A 15 -6.23 -44.13 -21.44
C ASN A 15 -4.72 -44.11 -21.74
N GLU A 16 -4.23 -45.05 -22.55
CA GLU A 16 -2.83 -45.13 -22.97
C GLU A 16 -2.51 -44.10 -24.06
N LEU A 17 -3.48 -43.83 -24.95
CA LEU A 17 -3.34 -42.89 -26.06
C LEU A 17 -3.59 -41.42 -25.67
N LEU A 18 -4.25 -41.18 -24.54
CA LEU A 18 -4.62 -39.83 -24.08
C LEU A 18 -3.40 -38.89 -23.92
N PRO A 19 -2.32 -39.29 -23.24
CA PRO A 19 -1.13 -38.44 -23.11
C PRO A 19 -0.55 -38.06 -24.48
N GLU A 20 -0.49 -39.01 -25.41
CA GLU A 20 0.05 -38.78 -26.75
C GLU A 20 -0.82 -37.81 -27.56
N ALA A 21 -2.13 -38.01 -27.53
CA ALA A 21 -3.05 -37.11 -28.23
C ALA A 21 -3.07 -35.70 -27.62
N VAL A 22 -2.94 -35.57 -26.30
CA VAL A 22 -2.84 -34.25 -25.64
C VAL A 22 -1.56 -33.53 -26.07
N VAL A 23 -0.43 -34.22 -26.12
CA VAL A 23 0.83 -33.65 -26.63
C VAL A 23 0.64 -33.25 -28.09
N ALA A 24 0.20 -34.16 -28.95
CA ALA A 24 -0.03 -33.90 -30.36
C ALA A 24 -0.96 -32.70 -30.59
N LEU A 25 -2.06 -32.60 -29.85
CA LEU A 25 -3.02 -31.50 -29.98
C LEU A 25 -2.46 -30.16 -29.47
N SER A 26 -1.65 -30.18 -28.40
CA SER A 26 -1.06 -28.97 -27.82
C SER A 26 0.15 -28.45 -28.61
N THR A 27 0.86 -29.34 -29.32
CA THR A 27 2.03 -29.01 -30.13
C THR A 27 1.76 -28.94 -31.63
N ALA A 28 0.62 -29.44 -32.12
CA ALA A 28 0.22 -29.26 -33.51
C ALA A 28 -0.08 -27.79 -33.80
N LYS A 29 0.35 -27.31 -34.98
CA LYS A 29 0.06 -25.96 -35.43
C LYS A 29 -1.38 -25.89 -35.95
N GLN A 30 -2.15 -24.91 -35.51
CA GLN A 30 -3.48 -24.65 -36.05
C GLN A 30 -3.38 -23.81 -37.31
N SER A 31 -4.18 -24.13 -38.33
CA SER A 31 -4.17 -23.42 -39.62
C SER A 31 -4.67 -21.97 -39.50
N SER A 32 -5.58 -21.68 -38.58
CA SER A 32 -6.14 -20.34 -38.36
C SER A 32 -5.14 -19.36 -37.76
N THR A 33 -4.30 -19.84 -36.84
CA THR A 33 -3.41 -18.98 -36.03
C THR A 33 -1.93 -19.12 -36.43
N GLY A 34 -1.57 -20.21 -37.14
CA GLY A 34 -0.20 -20.50 -37.57
C GLY A 34 0.76 -20.92 -36.43
N LEU A 35 0.32 -20.78 -35.17
CA LEU A 35 1.03 -21.16 -33.97
C LEU A 35 0.43 -22.43 -33.35
N THR A 36 1.09 -22.94 -32.32
CA THR A 36 0.57 -24.05 -31.53
C THR A 36 -0.28 -23.47 -30.40
N PRO A 37 -1.40 -24.13 -30.01
CA PRO A 37 -2.26 -23.62 -28.93
C PRO A 37 -1.50 -23.38 -27.61
N LEU A 38 -0.47 -24.20 -27.34
CA LEU A 38 0.38 -24.04 -26.17
C LEU A 38 1.20 -22.74 -26.21
N LYS A 39 1.76 -22.38 -27.37
CA LYS A 39 2.52 -21.15 -27.54
C LYS A 39 1.63 -19.92 -27.45
N GLU A 40 0.47 -19.95 -28.12
CA GLU A 40 -0.52 -18.87 -28.04
C GLU A 40 -0.92 -18.59 -26.60
N ARG A 41 -1.26 -19.64 -25.85
CA ARG A 41 -1.61 -19.53 -24.43
C ARG A 41 -0.46 -18.96 -23.59
N GLN A 42 0.78 -19.40 -23.84
CA GLN A 42 1.96 -18.87 -23.14
C GLN A 42 2.16 -17.38 -23.42
N GLU A 43 1.98 -16.95 -24.65
CA GLU A 43 2.11 -15.55 -25.06
C GLU A 43 1.03 -14.68 -24.44
N GLU A 44 -0.23 -15.13 -24.41
CA GLU A 44 -1.30 -14.41 -23.73
C GLU A 44 -1.02 -14.23 -22.24
N LEU A 45 -0.57 -15.29 -21.57
CA LEU A 45 -0.22 -15.26 -20.15
C LEU A 45 0.93 -14.28 -19.91
N LYS A 46 1.96 -14.33 -20.75
CA LYS A 46 3.09 -13.38 -20.73
C LYS A 46 2.58 -11.94 -20.87
N GLN A 47 1.76 -11.66 -21.87
CA GLN A 47 1.20 -10.32 -22.08
C GLN A 47 0.36 -9.85 -20.88
N LYS A 48 -0.48 -10.72 -20.31
CA LYS A 48 -1.31 -10.39 -19.14
C LYS A 48 -0.46 -10.07 -17.91
N VAL A 49 0.63 -10.81 -17.69
CA VAL A 49 1.57 -10.58 -16.59
C VAL A 49 2.39 -9.32 -16.81
N ASP A 50 2.96 -9.15 -18.00
CA ASP A 50 3.80 -8.00 -18.34
C ASP A 50 3.00 -6.69 -18.28
N LYS A 51 1.72 -6.68 -18.71
CA LYS A 51 0.80 -5.54 -18.55
C LYS A 51 0.61 -5.10 -17.10
N LYS A 52 0.64 -6.03 -16.15
CA LYS A 52 0.46 -5.75 -14.71
C LYS A 52 1.78 -5.50 -13.98
N ARG A 53 2.93 -5.64 -14.65
CA ARG A 53 4.26 -5.56 -14.04
C ARG A 53 4.66 -4.11 -13.81
N LYS A 54 4.95 -3.74 -12.56
CA LYS A 54 5.54 -2.44 -12.21
C LYS A 54 7.07 -2.52 -12.30
N LYS A 55 7.71 -1.43 -12.74
CA LYS A 55 9.17 -1.32 -12.71
C LYS A 55 9.67 -1.37 -11.26
N ALA A 56 10.69 -2.18 -11.04
CA ALA A 56 11.34 -2.31 -9.75
C ALA A 56 12.04 -1.00 -9.36
N ARG A 57 11.90 -0.58 -8.09
CA ARG A 57 12.72 0.51 -7.53
C ARG A 57 14.18 0.05 -7.46
N ARG A 58 15.10 0.91 -7.88
CA ARG A 58 16.53 0.69 -7.69
C ARG A 58 16.90 1.12 -6.27
N TYR A 59 17.77 0.35 -5.64
CA TYR A 59 18.29 0.64 -4.32
C TYR A 59 19.79 0.80 -4.39
N GLU A 60 20.31 1.76 -3.64
CA GLU A 60 21.74 2.00 -3.57
C GLU A 60 22.38 1.20 -2.43
N LEU A 61 23.68 0.92 -2.57
CA LEU A 61 24.44 0.26 -1.51
C LEU A 61 24.44 1.13 -0.26
N GLY A 62 24.12 0.51 0.87
CA GLY A 62 24.03 1.18 2.16
C GLY A 62 22.65 1.74 2.52
N GLU A 63 21.66 1.74 1.60
CA GLU A 63 20.30 2.16 1.91
C GLU A 63 19.65 1.21 2.93
N LEU A 64 18.83 1.77 3.82
CA LEU A 64 18.08 1.02 4.81
C LEU A 64 16.72 0.57 4.23
N VAL A 65 16.44 -0.71 4.38
CA VAL A 65 15.22 -1.33 3.88
C VAL A 65 14.58 -2.25 4.91
N LEU A 66 13.26 -2.32 4.88
CA LEU A 66 12.46 -3.32 5.56
C LEU A 66 12.26 -4.52 4.64
N VAL A 67 12.26 -5.73 5.21
CA VAL A 67 12.11 -6.97 4.44
C VAL A 67 10.81 -7.67 4.80
N ALA A 68 9.99 -7.98 3.81
CA ALA A 68 8.80 -8.81 3.95
C ALA A 68 9.18 -10.28 4.18
N ARG A 69 8.83 -10.82 5.34
CA ARG A 69 9.05 -12.22 5.70
C ARG A 69 7.89 -12.71 6.55
N ASP A 70 7.50 -13.96 6.37
CA ASP A 70 6.50 -14.59 7.21
C ASP A 70 7.09 -14.95 8.57
N VAL A 71 6.95 -14.06 9.56
CA VAL A 71 7.31 -14.35 10.95
C VAL A 71 6.28 -15.29 11.55
N ARG A 72 6.75 -16.32 12.26
CA ARG A 72 5.92 -17.17 13.13
C ARG A 72 6.40 -17.01 14.57
N LYS A 73 5.50 -16.66 15.48
CA LYS A 73 5.77 -16.59 16.92
C LYS A 73 4.71 -17.40 17.67
N LYS A 74 5.14 -18.34 18.52
CA LYS A 74 4.24 -19.15 19.36
C LYS A 74 3.36 -18.22 20.20
N GLY A 75 2.07 -18.52 20.29
CA GLY A 75 1.10 -17.72 21.05
C GLY A 75 0.67 -16.39 20.39
N LYS A 76 1.07 -16.10 19.14
CA LYS A 76 0.54 -14.96 18.38
C LYS A 76 -0.04 -15.41 17.04
N ALA A 77 -1.23 -14.92 16.71
CA ALA A 77 -1.78 -15.09 15.37
C ALA A 77 -0.98 -14.23 14.36
N LYS A 78 -0.91 -14.68 13.09
CA LYS A 78 -0.20 -13.98 12.00
C LYS A 78 -0.62 -12.51 11.87
N LYS A 79 -1.89 -12.21 12.13
CA LYS A 79 -2.46 -10.85 12.08
C LYS A 79 -1.81 -9.86 13.06
N PHE A 80 -1.22 -10.35 14.15
CA PHE A 80 -0.54 -9.52 15.17
C PHE A 80 0.98 -9.47 14.98
N LEU A 81 1.50 -10.09 13.91
CA LEU A 81 2.91 -10.05 13.59
C LEU A 81 3.17 -9.00 12.50
N PRO A 82 4.33 -8.31 12.55
CA PRO A 82 4.65 -7.31 11.55
C PRO A 82 4.83 -7.99 10.18
N LEU A 83 4.24 -7.39 9.15
CA LEU A 83 4.37 -7.87 7.76
C LEU A 83 5.80 -7.67 7.23
N TYR A 84 6.48 -6.61 7.67
CA TYR A 84 7.85 -6.30 7.32
C TYR A 84 8.71 -6.29 8.58
N ILE A 85 9.88 -6.91 8.51
CA ILE A 85 10.82 -6.98 9.61
C ILE A 85 11.93 -5.98 9.35
N GLY A 86 12.31 -5.26 10.42
CA GLY A 86 13.62 -4.67 10.70
C GLY A 86 14.15 -3.67 9.69
N PRO A 87 14.83 -2.60 10.12
CA PRO A 87 15.75 -1.94 9.21
C PRO A 87 16.92 -2.90 8.95
N TYR A 88 17.21 -3.12 7.68
CA TYR A 88 18.38 -3.83 7.21
C TYR A 88 19.13 -2.97 6.22
N GLN A 89 20.43 -3.18 6.09
CA GLN A 89 21.27 -2.45 5.16
C GLN A 89 21.53 -3.28 3.91
N ILE A 90 21.40 -2.66 2.73
CA ILE A 90 21.83 -3.28 1.47
C ILE A 90 23.35 -3.26 1.40
N VAL A 91 23.96 -4.42 1.16
CA VAL A 91 25.42 -4.57 1.12
C VAL A 91 25.93 -4.79 -0.28
N ASN A 92 25.22 -5.56 -1.09
CA ASN A 92 25.61 -5.83 -2.47
C ASN A 92 24.39 -6.07 -3.35
N GLN A 93 24.52 -5.83 -4.65
CA GLN A 93 23.55 -6.22 -5.66
C GLN A 93 24.03 -7.50 -6.34
N ILE A 94 23.35 -8.63 -6.08
CA ILE A 94 23.73 -9.93 -6.68
C ILE A 94 23.19 -10.00 -8.11
N THR A 95 21.94 -9.61 -8.29
CA THR A 95 21.30 -9.51 -9.61
C THR A 95 20.59 -8.15 -9.70
N PRO A 96 20.17 -7.71 -10.90
CA PRO A 96 19.47 -6.43 -11.05
C PRO A 96 18.24 -6.27 -10.14
N VAL A 97 17.67 -7.38 -9.67
CA VAL A 97 16.42 -7.42 -8.90
C VAL A 97 16.60 -8.02 -7.49
N THR A 98 17.74 -8.66 -7.20
CA THR A 98 18.00 -9.31 -5.92
C THR A 98 19.21 -8.69 -5.25
N TYR A 99 18.99 -8.16 -4.05
CA TYR A 99 20.01 -7.51 -3.24
C TYR A 99 20.40 -8.42 -2.06
N LEU A 100 21.68 -8.37 -1.71
CA LEU A 100 22.21 -8.96 -0.48
C LEU A 100 22.01 -7.97 0.65
N ILE A 101 21.36 -8.45 1.71
CA ILE A 101 20.93 -7.62 2.83
C ILE A 101 21.55 -8.14 4.12
N GLU A 102 21.97 -7.21 4.97
CA GLU A 102 22.59 -7.49 6.25
C GLU A 102 21.96 -6.67 7.38
N ASP A 103 22.18 -7.12 8.61
CA ASP A 103 21.84 -6.32 9.79
C ASP A 103 22.54 -4.96 9.75
N VAL A 104 21.84 -3.93 10.23
CA VAL A 104 22.35 -2.55 10.41
C VAL A 104 23.63 -2.58 11.24
N PRO A 105 24.66 -1.77 10.92
CA PRO A 105 25.95 -1.78 11.61
C PRO A 105 25.83 -1.70 13.13
N ALA A 106 24.94 -0.86 13.66
CA ALA A 106 24.67 -0.73 15.09
C ALA A 106 24.22 -2.04 15.77
N ARG A 107 23.58 -2.96 15.03
CA ARG A 107 23.06 -4.24 15.53
C ARG A 107 23.93 -5.44 15.14
N ARG A 108 25.03 -5.24 14.40
CA ARG A 108 25.91 -6.33 13.94
C ARG A 108 26.66 -6.94 15.12
N LYS A 109 26.33 -8.19 15.47
CA LYS A 109 27.14 -9.01 16.38
C LYS A 109 28.15 -9.83 15.58
N LYS A 110 29.43 -9.85 16.00
CA LYS A 110 30.55 -10.50 15.28
C LYS A 110 30.29 -11.96 14.93
N LYS A 111 29.61 -12.73 15.80
CA LYS A 111 29.29 -14.15 15.60
C LYS A 111 27.96 -14.44 14.89
N THR A 112 27.08 -13.45 14.73
CA THR A 112 25.71 -13.70 14.22
C THR A 112 25.31 -12.68 13.15
N ARG A 113 26.26 -12.22 12.34
CA ARG A 113 25.96 -11.35 11.19
C ARG A 113 25.06 -12.14 10.22
N ARG A 114 23.78 -11.79 10.16
CA ARG A 114 22.85 -12.44 9.24
C ARG A 114 22.95 -11.74 7.91
N ARG A 115 23.30 -12.51 6.88
CA ARG A 115 23.31 -12.07 5.48
C ARG A 115 22.34 -12.94 4.73
N PHE A 116 21.45 -12.35 3.95
CA PHE A 116 20.55 -13.13 3.12
C PHE A 116 20.18 -12.36 1.85
N PRO A 117 19.94 -13.08 0.73
CA PRO A 117 19.40 -12.48 -0.48
C PRO A 117 17.92 -12.15 -0.30
N ALA A 118 17.51 -11.02 -0.86
CA ALA A 118 16.11 -10.61 -0.91
C ALA A 118 15.79 -9.97 -2.27
N HIS A 119 14.64 -10.34 -2.82
CA HIS A 119 14.14 -9.79 -4.07
C HIS A 119 13.54 -8.41 -3.82
N VAL A 120 13.66 -7.50 -4.79
CA VAL A 120 13.19 -6.09 -4.72
C VAL A 120 11.73 -5.97 -4.27
N SER A 121 10.87 -6.93 -4.62
CA SER A 121 9.45 -6.93 -4.25
C SER A 121 9.20 -7.20 -2.76
N GLN A 122 10.18 -7.78 -2.07
CA GLN A 122 10.14 -7.99 -0.63
C GLN A 122 10.69 -6.79 0.14
N LEU A 123 11.27 -5.82 -0.57
CA LEU A 123 11.91 -4.66 0.04
C LEU A 123 10.96 -3.47 0.09
N LYS A 124 11.04 -2.75 1.20
CA LYS A 124 10.38 -1.47 1.37
C LYS A 124 11.40 -0.48 1.92
N PRO A 125 11.50 0.75 1.39
CA PRO A 125 12.41 1.75 1.97
C PRO A 125 12.09 1.96 3.45
N PHE A 126 13.13 2.02 4.27
CA PHE A 126 13.03 2.41 5.66
C PHE A 126 13.19 3.92 5.76
N GLN A 127 12.14 4.61 6.21
CA GLN A 127 12.22 6.02 6.58
C GLN A 127 12.72 6.08 8.02
N VAL A 128 13.91 6.63 8.22
CA VAL A 128 14.35 7.00 9.56
C VAL A 128 13.37 8.08 10.03
N PRO A 129 12.71 7.91 11.19
CA PRO A 129 11.95 9.01 11.78
C PRO A 129 12.90 10.21 11.85
N HIS A 130 12.60 11.26 11.10
CA HIS A 130 13.27 12.53 11.33
C HIS A 130 12.89 12.91 12.75
N ASP A 131 13.88 13.15 13.60
CA ASP A 131 13.65 13.80 14.88
C ASP A 131 13.17 15.22 14.52
N ASN A 132 11.89 15.34 14.18
CA ASN A 132 11.17 16.57 14.39
C ASN A 132 11.14 16.66 15.91
N GLU A 133 12.21 17.25 16.46
CA GLU A 133 12.21 17.93 17.73
C GLU A 133 10.82 18.52 17.86
N TRP A 134 10.02 17.89 18.72
CA TRP A 134 8.68 18.34 19.01
C TRP A 134 8.89 19.76 19.50
N ASP A 135 8.61 20.76 18.64
CA ASP A 135 8.98 22.15 18.86
C ASP A 135 8.74 22.46 20.33
N ALA A 136 9.84 22.68 21.06
CA ALA A 136 9.79 23.04 22.45
C ALA A 136 9.14 24.43 22.48
N GLY A 137 7.80 24.44 22.48
CA GLY A 137 7.02 25.65 22.57
C GLY A 137 7.55 26.47 23.74
N PRO A 138 7.64 27.80 23.60
CA PRO A 138 8.33 28.64 24.57
C PRO A 138 7.84 28.28 25.97
N GLN A 139 8.78 27.89 26.83
CA GLN A 139 8.47 27.56 28.22
C GLN A 139 7.68 28.74 28.77
N ARG A 140 6.38 28.53 29.09
CA ARG A 140 5.61 29.47 29.89
C ARG A 140 6.36 29.61 31.21
N THR A 141 7.24 30.60 31.30
CA THR A 141 7.81 31.05 32.56
C THR A 141 6.61 31.41 33.41
N LYS A 142 6.38 30.64 34.47
CA LYS A 142 5.32 30.92 35.43
C LYS A 142 5.67 32.23 36.15
N ALA A 143 5.36 33.37 35.51
CA ALA A 143 5.09 34.57 36.26
C ALA A 143 3.88 34.24 37.15
N ARG A 144 4.14 34.11 38.45
CA ARG A 144 3.09 34.03 39.46
C ARG A 144 2.25 35.30 39.33
N ASP A 145 1.00 35.18 38.90
CA ASP A 145 0.03 36.24 39.14
C ASP A 145 -0.04 36.50 40.66
N PRO A 146 -0.03 37.75 41.13
CA PRO A 146 -0.16 38.04 42.55
C PRO A 146 -1.52 37.55 43.08
N PRO A 147 -1.58 37.00 44.30
CA PRO A 147 -2.81 36.43 44.84
C PRO A 147 -3.89 37.50 44.99
N SER A 148 -5.10 37.19 44.50
CA SER A 148 -6.28 38.06 44.59
C SER A 148 -6.59 38.46 46.03
N PRO A 149 -7.04 39.70 46.29
CA PRO A 149 -7.32 40.17 47.65
C PRO A 149 -8.52 39.45 48.28
N PRO A 150 -8.55 39.33 49.62
CA PRO A 150 -9.55 38.53 50.32
C PRO A 150 -10.95 39.16 50.24
N ARG A 151 -11.93 38.35 49.83
CA ARG A 151 -13.35 38.75 49.78
C ARG A 151 -13.90 38.96 51.19
N LYS A 152 -14.37 40.17 51.51
CA LYS A 152 -15.14 40.47 52.73
C LYS A 152 -16.44 39.66 52.74
N ARG A 153 -16.73 39.02 53.87
CA ARG A 153 -17.95 38.26 54.13
C ARG A 153 -19.13 39.21 54.32
N MET A 154 -20.20 39.05 53.54
CA MET A 154 -21.53 39.59 53.86
C MET A 154 -22.53 38.44 54.04
N ARG A 155 -23.40 38.61 55.04
CA ARG A 155 -24.31 37.61 55.61
C ARG A 155 -25.56 37.40 54.74
N SER A 156 -25.98 36.13 54.71
CA SER A 156 -27.35 35.57 54.63
C SER A 156 -28.39 36.22 53.70
N GLY A 157 -28.83 35.46 52.69
CA GLY A 157 -30.13 35.66 52.06
C GLY A 157 -30.33 34.80 50.81
N ARG A 158 -31.28 33.85 50.91
CA ARG A 158 -32.08 33.22 49.84
C ARG A 158 -31.35 32.66 48.61
N GLN A 159 -31.37 31.32 48.47
CA GLN A 159 -30.97 30.64 47.23
C GLN A 159 -31.97 30.96 46.11
N GLU A 160 -31.58 31.80 45.17
CA GLU A 160 -32.24 31.88 43.87
C GLU A 160 -31.49 30.96 42.89
N LYS A 161 -32.23 30.00 42.32
CA LYS A 161 -31.72 29.03 41.34
C LYS A 161 -31.35 29.79 40.06
N LEU A 162 -30.09 29.72 39.65
CA LEU A 162 -29.64 30.28 38.37
C LEU A 162 -30.17 29.41 37.21
N PRO A 163 -30.66 30.01 36.11
CA PRO A 163 -31.21 29.27 34.98
C PRO A 163 -30.13 28.50 34.22
N VAL A 164 -30.50 27.34 33.70
CA VAL A 164 -29.67 26.54 32.78
C VAL A 164 -29.57 27.30 31.46
N VAL A 165 -28.39 27.86 31.18
CA VAL A 165 -28.11 28.50 29.89
C VAL A 165 -27.57 27.41 28.95
N TYR A 166 -28.37 27.04 27.96
CA TYR A 166 -27.88 26.27 26.82
C TYR A 166 -27.01 27.22 25.96
N TYR A 167 -25.79 26.80 25.64
CA TYR A 167 -25.02 27.44 24.57
C TYR A 167 -25.42 26.79 23.25
N ASP A 168 -26.09 27.57 22.42
CA ASP A 168 -26.37 27.25 21.03
C ASP A 168 -25.04 27.21 20.26
N PHE A 169 -24.78 26.07 19.62
CA PHE A 169 -23.66 25.87 18.71
C PHE A 169 -24.03 26.57 17.38
N GLU A 170 -23.60 27.82 17.22
CA GLU A 170 -23.72 28.54 15.95
C GLU A 170 -22.85 27.84 14.89
N ILE A 171 -23.50 27.13 13.97
CA ILE A 171 -22.90 26.60 12.75
C ILE A 171 -22.66 27.79 11.82
N ASP A 172 -21.40 28.18 11.69
CA ASP A 172 -20.97 29.22 10.75
C ASP A 172 -21.18 28.74 9.30
N SER A 173 -22.38 28.97 8.77
CA SER A 173 -22.70 28.84 7.36
C SER A 173 -22.47 30.21 6.71
N SER A 174 -21.24 30.43 6.25
CA SER A 174 -20.85 31.66 5.55
C SER A 174 -21.66 31.85 4.26
N PRO A 175 -22.36 33.00 4.07
CA PRO A 175 -23.10 33.29 2.85
C PRO A 175 -22.20 34.01 1.84
N ARG A 176 -22.07 33.44 0.63
CA ARG A 176 -21.60 34.17 -0.56
C ARG A 176 -22.64 35.20 -0.95
N SER A 177 -22.37 36.48 -0.69
CA SER A 177 -23.05 37.63 -1.30
C SER A 177 -22.02 38.49 -2.02
N GLY A 178 -22.21 38.67 -3.32
CA GLY A 178 -21.30 39.38 -4.23
C GLY A 178 -21.57 40.88 -4.34
N LYS A 179 -20.71 41.53 -5.15
CA LYS A 179 -20.86 42.79 -5.92
C LYS A 179 -19.44 43.13 -6.45
N ASN A 180 -19.17 43.43 -7.71
CA ASN A 180 -19.90 44.28 -8.66
C ASN A 180 -19.64 43.89 -10.14
N ALA A 181 -20.63 44.27 -10.96
CA ALA A 181 -20.56 44.83 -12.31
C ALA A 181 -19.54 44.26 -13.32
N ASP A 182 -20.05 43.63 -14.39
CA ASP A 182 -20.16 44.31 -15.69
C ASP A 182 -20.94 43.46 -16.71
N PHE A 183 -21.91 44.12 -17.37
CA PHE A 183 -22.46 43.85 -18.71
C PHE A 183 -23.35 42.61 -19.01
N LEU A 184 -24.66 42.86 -19.08
CA LEU A 184 -25.64 42.21 -19.99
C LEU A 184 -25.67 42.99 -21.34
N PRO A 185 -26.26 42.49 -22.45
CA PRO A 185 -27.29 41.46 -22.54
C PRO A 185 -27.15 40.41 -23.66
N GLU A 186 -28.08 39.45 -23.57
CA GLU A 186 -28.55 38.48 -24.54
C GLU A 186 -28.76 39.03 -25.96
N ASN A 187 -28.56 38.17 -26.96
CA ASN A 187 -29.38 38.21 -28.17
C ASN A 187 -29.80 36.79 -28.57
N HIS A 188 -31.10 36.71 -28.82
CA HIS A 188 -31.87 35.57 -29.29
C HIS A 188 -31.40 35.04 -30.65
N GLY A 189 -31.47 33.71 -30.79
CA GLY A 189 -32.04 32.99 -31.93
C GLY A 189 -31.37 33.11 -33.30
N GLN A 190 -31.01 31.97 -33.89
CA GLN A 190 -31.61 31.52 -35.15
C GLN A 190 -31.15 30.09 -35.53
N GLU A 191 -32.13 29.34 -36.01
CA GLU A 191 -32.01 28.04 -36.66
C GLU A 191 -31.24 28.14 -38.00
N ARG A 192 -30.53 27.06 -38.35
CA ARG A 192 -30.44 26.33 -39.66
C ARG A 192 -30.37 27.13 -40.98
N PRO A 193 -29.72 26.61 -42.04
CA PRO A 193 -30.01 25.31 -42.67
C PRO A 193 -29.10 24.16 -42.26
#